data_AF-A0AA41S9S2-F1
#
_entry.id   AF-A0AA41S9S2-F1
#
_cell.length_a   1.000
_cell.length_b   1.000
_cell.length_c   1.000
_cell.angle_alpha   90.00
_cell.angle_beta   90.00
_cell.angle_gamma   90.00
#
_symmetry.space_group_name_H-M   'P 1'
#
loop_
_entity.id
_entity.type
_entity.pdbx_description
1 polymer ?
#
loop_
_entity_poly.entity_id
_entity_poly.type
_entity_poly.pdbx_seq_one_letter_code
_entity_poly.pdbx_strand_id
1 'polypeptide(L)'
;MAFSSSCGDRKVVISDLDCIQVFKINDSPKVSAAAGLQLQSQAATDDDVTVEEFEEPPPYVIVVHGPRKVDKSVLIRSLVKHYTDENHNFWFTPELVMIISGERRRLQFVECPNSVKGMRDAAKYADAVILLIDAYVGFQMETFEFVNILRVHGMPKVIGVLTSLDMFDNVKEQTETKEHLMNYFQTEIYQGAGLFCLSAPEFGIYQKHEIGNLGSFILAMKFHPLSWRAALPYVLVDHFVDVTRPERVLMDNSCNRDVVLYGYLRGCDISRGAKVFLLNTSL
;
A
#
# COMPACT_ATOMS: atom_id res chain seq x y z
N MET A 1 -21.46 -4.38 33.48
CA MET A 1 -20.06 -4.82 33.60
C MET A 1 -19.20 -3.82 32.86
N ALA A 2 -18.54 -2.93 33.60
CA ALA A 2 -17.62 -1.95 33.05
C ALA A 2 -16.22 -2.57 33.06
N PHE A 3 -15.57 -2.64 31.90
CA PHE A 3 -14.14 -2.96 31.81
C PHE A 3 -13.36 -1.66 31.64
N SER A 4 -12.64 -1.29 32.69
CA SER A 4 -11.56 -0.32 32.66
C SER A 4 -10.32 -0.93 32.01
N SER A 5 -9.72 -0.28 31.02
CA SER A 5 -8.32 -0.54 30.67
C SER A 5 -7.54 0.78 30.60
N SER A 6 -6.47 0.81 31.37
CA SER A 6 -5.54 1.92 31.63
C SER A 6 -4.88 2.39 30.32
N CYS A 7 -5.07 3.65 29.96
CA CYS A 7 -4.45 4.29 28.79
C CYS A 7 -3.14 4.96 29.23
N GLY A 8 -2.01 4.26 29.09
CA GLY A 8 -0.68 4.83 29.28
C GLY A 8 -0.32 5.82 28.17
N ASP A 9 0.27 6.96 28.56
CA ASP A 9 0.64 8.06 27.67
C ASP A 9 1.67 7.65 26.60
N ARG A 10 1.25 7.71 25.34
CA ARG A 10 2.08 7.54 24.14
C ARG A 10 2.42 8.91 23.58
N LYS A 11 3.71 9.26 23.51
CA LYS A 11 4.19 10.53 22.94
C LYS A 11 4.97 10.25 21.65
N VAL A 12 4.57 10.89 20.56
CA VAL A 12 5.24 10.90 19.26
C VAL A 12 6.11 12.15 19.11
N VAL A 13 7.30 12.02 18.53
CA VAL A 13 8.18 13.15 18.25
C VAL A 13 8.59 13.08 16.77
N ILE A 14 8.07 14.02 15.98
CA ILE A 14 8.43 14.25 14.58
C ILE A 14 9.68 15.15 14.55
N SER A 15 10.63 14.86 13.67
CA SER A 15 11.68 15.77 13.23
C SER A 15 11.69 15.79 11.72
N ASP A 16 11.53 17.00 11.18
CA ASP A 16 11.74 17.51 9.82
C ASP A 16 11.60 16.56 8.62
N LEU A 17 10.65 16.94 7.75
CA LEU A 17 10.40 16.57 6.36
C LEU A 17 10.71 15.10 5.98
N ASP A 18 9.62 14.35 5.76
CA ASP A 18 9.56 12.95 5.30
C ASP A 18 9.87 11.81 6.29
N CYS A 19 10.08 12.11 7.57
CA CYS A 19 10.45 11.08 8.57
C CYS A 19 9.47 11.01 9.76
N ILE A 20 8.68 9.94 9.87
CA ILE A 20 7.89 9.65 11.09
C ILE A 20 8.69 8.71 11.99
N GLN A 21 9.14 9.18 13.16
CA GLN A 21 9.86 8.34 14.14
C GLN A 21 9.17 8.18 15.51
N VAL A 22 9.44 7.00 16.07
CA VAL A 22 9.38 6.52 17.47
C VAL A 22 8.02 6.14 18.06
N PHE A 23 7.86 4.84 18.33
CA PHE A 23 6.93 4.30 19.31
C PHE A 23 7.67 3.91 20.59
N LYS A 24 7.09 4.28 21.73
CA LYS A 24 7.51 3.81 23.06
C LYS A 24 6.38 2.99 23.66
N ILE A 25 6.58 1.68 23.84
CA ILE A 25 5.68 0.84 24.64
C ILE A 25 6.18 0.97 26.08
N ASN A 26 5.42 1.67 26.93
CA ASN A 26 5.72 1.79 28.36
C ASN A 26 4.70 1.00 29.17
N ASP A 27 5.18 0.09 30.01
CA ASP A 27 4.67 -0.05 31.37
C ASP A 27 5.66 0.67 32.32
N SER A 28 5.10 1.43 33.27
CA SER A 28 5.78 2.45 34.09
C SER A 28 6.94 1.93 34.97
N PRO A 29 7.83 2.80 35.49
CA PRO A 29 7.58 3.38 36.82
C PRO A 29 8.10 4.82 37.08
N LYS A 30 7.75 5.29 38.28
CA LYS A 30 7.99 6.58 38.97
C LYS A 30 9.46 7.01 39.18
N VAL A 31 9.62 8.36 39.23
CA VAL A 31 10.45 9.21 40.13
C VAL A 31 11.85 9.75 39.71
N SER A 32 11.92 11.10 39.86
CA SER A 32 12.98 12.06 40.26
C SER A 32 14.00 12.68 39.29
N ALA A 33 13.96 14.03 39.29
CA ALA A 33 15.05 15.02 39.46
C ALA A 33 16.12 15.12 38.34
N ALA A 34 16.68 16.28 37.93
CA ALA A 34 16.62 17.70 38.31
C ALA A 34 17.26 18.55 37.18
N ALA A 35 17.07 19.88 37.26
CA ALA A 35 17.86 20.98 36.66
C ALA A 35 17.93 21.07 35.12
N GLY A 36 17.61 22.17 34.42
CA GLY A 36 17.60 23.59 34.77
C GLY A 36 18.75 24.29 34.04
N LEU A 37 18.46 24.99 32.93
CA LEU A 37 19.07 26.26 32.49
C LEU A 37 18.47 26.71 31.14
N GLN A 38 17.98 27.96 31.11
CA GLN A 38 17.55 28.74 29.94
C GLN A 38 18.60 29.83 29.65
N LEU A 39 18.66 30.29 28.38
CA LEU A 39 18.60 31.69 27.88
C LEU A 39 19.09 31.71 26.40
N GLN A 40 18.20 32.00 25.41
CA GLN A 40 17.99 33.28 24.67
C GLN A 40 19.25 33.82 23.96
N SER A 41 19.25 34.42 22.76
CA SER A 41 18.34 34.70 21.63
C SER A 41 19.19 35.52 20.62
N GLN A 42 18.89 35.52 19.31
CA GLN A 42 18.90 36.73 18.44
C GLN A 42 18.58 36.40 16.97
N ALA A 43 17.85 37.32 16.34
CA ALA A 43 17.38 37.32 14.96
C ALA A 43 18.29 38.14 14.05
N ALA A 44 18.39 37.75 12.77
CA ALA A 44 18.74 38.64 11.66
C ALA A 44 18.07 38.12 10.38
N THR A 45 17.51 39.06 9.64
CA THR A 45 16.85 38.98 8.34
C THR A 45 17.85 38.71 7.21
N ASP A 46 17.48 37.92 6.22
CA ASP A 46 17.88 38.13 4.82
C ASP A 46 16.85 37.44 3.90
N ASP A 47 16.51 38.14 2.82
CA ASP A 47 15.54 37.78 1.79
C ASP A 47 15.89 36.43 1.14
N ASP A 48 14.94 35.49 1.07
CA ASP A 48 15.10 34.32 0.22
C ASP A 48 13.81 33.99 -0.56
N VAL A 49 14.05 33.64 -1.81
CA VAL A 49 13.10 33.45 -2.90
C VAL A 49 12.10 32.36 -2.51
N THR A 50 10.79 32.66 -2.57
CA THR A 50 9.76 31.62 -2.50
C THR A 50 9.81 30.80 -3.80
N VAL A 51 10.72 29.83 -3.84
CA VAL A 51 10.55 28.65 -4.69
C VAL A 51 9.29 27.99 -4.16
N GLU A 52 8.20 27.99 -4.94
CA GLU A 52 7.11 27.06 -4.65
C GLU A 52 7.71 25.66 -4.81
N GLU A 53 8.16 25.07 -3.71
CA GLU A 53 8.48 23.66 -3.64
C GLU A 53 7.21 22.94 -4.07
N PHE A 54 7.21 22.41 -5.31
CA PHE A 54 6.18 21.49 -5.75
C PHE A 54 6.28 20.28 -4.82
N GLU A 55 5.49 20.29 -3.75
CA GLU A 55 5.39 19.17 -2.82
C GLU A 55 4.89 17.97 -3.63
N GLU A 56 5.81 17.06 -3.93
CA GLU A 56 5.52 15.98 -4.87
C GLU A 56 4.50 15.04 -4.20
N PRO A 57 3.35 14.78 -4.84
CA PRO A 57 2.28 14.05 -4.19
C PRO A 57 2.73 12.64 -3.81
N PRO A 58 2.20 12.07 -2.69
CA PRO A 58 2.55 10.73 -2.29
C PRO A 58 2.17 9.70 -3.37
N PRO A 59 2.92 8.60 -3.49
CA PRO A 59 2.74 7.62 -4.57
C PRO A 59 1.36 6.97 -4.51
N TYR A 60 0.63 6.81 -5.62
CA TYR A 60 -0.69 6.17 -5.56
C TYR A 60 -0.57 4.67 -5.23
N VAL A 61 -1.39 4.18 -4.30
CA VAL A 61 -1.35 2.76 -3.90
C VAL A 61 -2.27 1.92 -4.77
N ILE A 62 -1.69 0.97 -5.49
CA ILE A 62 -2.39 0.00 -6.31
C ILE A 62 -2.27 -1.36 -5.63
N VAL A 63 -3.40 -1.85 -5.13
CA VAL A 63 -3.47 -3.18 -4.51
C VAL A 63 -3.74 -4.23 -5.56
N VAL A 64 -2.92 -5.26 -5.59
CA VAL A 64 -3.08 -6.43 -6.46
C VAL A 64 -3.71 -7.55 -5.63
N HIS A 65 -4.93 -7.95 -6.00
CA HIS A 65 -5.66 -9.00 -5.33
C HIS A 65 -6.09 -10.07 -6.33
N GLY A 66 -6.16 -11.31 -5.88
CA GLY A 66 -6.61 -12.45 -6.66
C GLY A 66 -6.64 -13.68 -5.75
N PRO A 67 -7.33 -14.76 -6.19
CA PRO A 67 -7.40 -15.97 -5.41
C PRO A 67 -6.03 -16.64 -5.20
N ARG A 68 -5.98 -17.63 -4.30
CA ARG A 68 -4.77 -18.46 -4.11
C ARG A 68 -4.30 -19.08 -5.42
N LYS A 69 -2.97 -19.17 -5.58
CA LYS A 69 -2.27 -19.71 -6.76
C LYS A 69 -2.44 -18.90 -8.04
N VAL A 70 -3.04 -17.71 -7.95
CA VAL A 70 -3.01 -16.76 -9.05
C VAL A 70 -1.70 -15.98 -9.01
N ASP A 71 -1.18 -15.67 -10.19
CA ASP A 71 0.12 -15.07 -10.50
C ASP A 71 0.28 -13.60 -10.05
N LYS A 72 -0.18 -13.25 -8.83
CA LYS A 72 -0.14 -11.87 -8.28
C LYS A 72 1.28 -11.30 -8.27
N SER A 73 2.24 -12.03 -7.70
CA SER A 73 3.63 -11.59 -7.61
C SER A 73 4.31 -11.54 -8.99
N VAL A 74 3.90 -12.41 -9.92
CA VAL A 74 4.38 -12.42 -11.31
C VAL A 74 3.85 -11.20 -12.07
N LEU A 75 2.59 -10.82 -11.87
CA LEU A 75 2.03 -9.59 -12.45
C LEU A 75 2.79 -8.36 -11.95
N ILE A 76 2.99 -8.25 -10.64
CA ILE A 76 3.75 -7.13 -10.05
C ILE A 76 5.14 -7.08 -10.65
N ARG A 77 5.86 -8.21 -10.68
CA ARG A 77 7.21 -8.29 -11.29
C ARG A 77 7.22 -7.89 -12.76
N SER A 78 6.19 -8.26 -13.52
CA SER A 78 6.08 -7.93 -14.94
C SER A 78 5.82 -6.44 -15.15
N LEU A 79 4.94 -5.84 -14.35
CA LEU A 79 4.70 -4.39 -14.34
C LEU A 79 5.94 -3.62 -13.93
N VAL A 80 6.66 -4.07 -12.88
CA VAL A 80 7.94 -3.48 -12.46
C VAL A 80 8.90 -3.47 -13.63
N LYS A 81 9.15 -4.63 -14.23
CA LYS A 81 10.08 -4.73 -15.35
C LYS A 81 9.71 -3.79 -16.49
N HIS A 82 8.43 -3.71 -16.83
CA HIS A 82 7.93 -2.82 -17.87
C HIS A 82 8.16 -1.33 -17.56
N TYR A 83 7.94 -0.90 -16.32
CA TYR A 83 8.17 0.50 -15.95
C TYR A 83 9.64 0.84 -15.77
N THR A 84 10.45 -0.13 -15.33
CA THR A 84 11.86 0.11 -15.00
C THR A 84 12.79 0.03 -16.19
N ASP A 85 12.27 -0.32 -17.39
CA ASP A 85 12.92 -0.93 -18.56
C ASP A 85 14.47 -0.87 -18.64
N GLU A 86 15.17 0.21 -18.25
CA GLU A 86 16.65 0.21 -18.15
C GLU A 86 17.38 0.98 -17.00
N ASN A 87 16.81 1.76 -16.06
CA ASN A 87 17.70 2.55 -15.13
C ASN A 87 17.12 3.19 -13.84
N HIS A 88 15.96 2.79 -13.32
CA HIS A 88 15.40 3.46 -12.14
C HIS A 88 15.68 2.69 -10.83
N ASN A 89 16.06 3.44 -9.79
CA ASN A 89 16.26 2.93 -8.43
C ASN A 89 14.95 2.35 -7.89
N PHE A 90 14.83 1.03 -7.92
CA PHE A 90 13.71 0.30 -7.37
C PHE A 90 14.00 -0.10 -5.92
N TRP A 91 13.08 0.24 -5.01
CA TRP A 91 13.14 -0.23 -3.63
C TRP A 91 12.27 -1.47 -3.49
N PHE A 92 12.93 -2.61 -3.22
CA PHE A 92 12.27 -3.89 -3.04
C PHE A 92 12.09 -4.20 -1.55
N THR A 93 10.85 -4.46 -1.15
CA THR A 93 10.57 -5.35 -0.02
C THR A 93 9.71 -6.51 -0.50
N PRO A 94 9.71 -7.67 0.17
CA PRO A 94 9.03 -8.87 -0.32
C PRO A 94 7.51 -8.69 -0.55
N GLU A 95 6.90 -7.72 0.14
CA GLU A 95 5.45 -7.49 0.12
C GLU A 95 5.05 -6.21 -0.61
N LEU A 96 6.01 -5.32 -0.89
CA LEU A 96 5.76 -3.98 -1.36
C LEU A 96 6.80 -3.51 -2.37
N VAL A 97 6.29 -2.94 -3.46
CA VAL A 97 7.04 -2.65 -4.68
C VAL A 97 6.78 -1.22 -5.09
N MET A 98 7.75 -0.34 -4.85
CA MET A 98 7.66 1.08 -5.20
C MET A 98 8.24 1.37 -6.57
N ILE A 99 7.41 1.89 -7.47
CA ILE A 99 7.83 2.28 -8.83
C ILE A 99 7.64 3.78 -9.00
N ILE A 100 8.74 4.47 -9.27
CA ILE A 100 8.71 5.86 -9.72
C ILE A 100 8.51 5.81 -11.23
N SER A 101 7.32 6.20 -11.72
CA SER A 101 7.01 6.19 -13.15
C SER A 101 7.15 7.59 -13.75
N GLY A 102 8.34 7.91 -14.24
CA GLY A 102 8.66 9.15 -14.98
C GLY A 102 8.45 10.46 -14.19
N GLU A 103 8.37 11.57 -14.92
CA GLU A 103 8.26 12.95 -14.38
C GLU A 103 6.92 13.31 -13.71
N ARG A 104 5.89 12.46 -13.79
CA ARG A 104 4.51 12.91 -13.48
C ARG A 104 3.85 12.23 -12.29
N ARG A 105 4.09 10.94 -12.02
CA ARG A 105 3.39 10.20 -10.93
C ARG A 105 4.19 9.00 -10.42
N ARG A 106 4.24 8.84 -9.09
CA ARG A 106 4.80 7.66 -8.42
C ARG A 106 3.68 6.65 -8.13
N LEU A 107 3.96 5.36 -8.28
CA LEU A 107 3.03 4.26 -8.04
C LEU A 107 3.61 3.28 -7.02
N GLN A 108 2.77 2.80 -6.11
CA GLN A 108 3.09 1.81 -5.08
C GLN A 108 2.26 0.56 -5.32
N PHE A 109 2.89 -0.52 -5.77
CA PHE A 109 2.22 -1.80 -5.92
C PHE A 109 2.32 -2.60 -4.62
N VAL A 110 1.19 -3.10 -4.14
CA VAL A 110 1.10 -3.88 -2.91
C VAL A 110 0.34 -5.16 -3.20
N GLU A 111 0.95 -6.29 -2.87
CA GLU A 111 0.26 -7.57 -2.96
C GLU A 111 -0.72 -7.72 -1.78
N CYS A 112 -2.00 -8.00 -2.06
CA CYS A 112 -2.96 -8.28 -1.01
C CYS A 112 -2.72 -9.69 -0.43
N PRO A 113 -2.55 -9.82 0.90
CA PRO A 113 -2.59 -11.12 1.56
C PRO A 113 -3.98 -11.75 1.40
N ASN A 114 -4.03 -13.08 1.30
CA ASN A 114 -5.30 -13.82 1.15
C ASN A 114 -6.04 -14.03 2.50
N SER A 115 -5.65 -13.31 3.55
CA SER A 115 -6.34 -13.33 4.83
C SER A 115 -7.40 -12.23 4.85
N VAL A 116 -8.57 -12.50 5.43
CA VAL A 116 -9.66 -11.49 5.55
C VAL A 116 -9.20 -10.23 6.29
N LYS A 117 -8.26 -10.37 7.24
CA LYS A 117 -7.63 -9.23 7.93
C LYS A 117 -6.81 -8.38 6.96
N GLY A 118 -5.94 -9.01 6.17
CA GLY A 118 -5.14 -8.34 5.15
C GLY A 118 -6.01 -7.68 4.08
N MET A 119 -7.07 -8.33 3.64
CA MET A 119 -8.06 -7.76 2.71
C MET A 119 -8.73 -6.51 3.27
N ARG A 120 -9.14 -6.53 4.55
CA ARG A 120 -9.75 -5.37 5.21
C ARG A 120 -8.78 -4.20 5.33
N ASP A 121 -7.53 -4.47 5.65
CA ASP A 121 -6.52 -3.42 5.77
C ASP A 121 -6.16 -2.86 4.39
N ALA A 122 -6.01 -3.72 3.38
CA ALA A 122 -5.81 -3.34 1.99
C ALA A 122 -6.91 -2.44 1.44
N ALA A 123 -8.17 -2.75 1.74
CA ALA A 123 -9.31 -1.94 1.32
C ALA A 123 -9.27 -0.50 1.87
N LYS A 124 -8.62 -0.27 3.01
CA LYS A 124 -8.53 1.06 3.62
C LYS A 124 -7.52 1.97 2.92
N TYR A 125 -6.43 1.41 2.39
CA TYR A 125 -5.36 2.21 1.78
C TYR A 125 -5.32 2.16 0.25
N ALA A 126 -6.09 1.28 -0.41
CA ALA A 126 -6.07 1.10 -1.86
C ALA A 126 -6.68 2.29 -2.63
N ASP A 127 -5.89 3.01 -3.43
CA ASP A 127 -6.37 4.05 -4.37
C ASP A 127 -6.94 3.43 -5.64
N ALA A 128 -6.36 2.33 -6.10
CA ALA A 128 -6.94 1.44 -7.10
C ALA A 128 -6.68 -0.03 -6.76
N VAL A 129 -7.46 -0.90 -7.36
CA VAL A 129 -7.37 -2.34 -7.18
C VAL A 129 -7.28 -3.04 -8.52
N ILE A 130 -6.30 -3.93 -8.67
CA ILE A 130 -6.22 -4.88 -9.78
C ILE A 130 -6.71 -6.24 -9.25
N LEU A 131 -7.82 -6.72 -9.81
CA LEU A 131 -8.40 -8.02 -9.51
C LEU A 131 -7.98 -9.03 -10.57
N LEU A 132 -7.14 -10.00 -10.19
CA LEU A 132 -6.79 -11.12 -11.05
C LEU A 132 -7.87 -12.19 -10.92
N ILE A 133 -8.32 -12.68 -12.07
CA ILE A 133 -9.32 -13.73 -12.20
C ILE A 133 -8.74 -14.78 -13.12
N ASP A 134 -8.74 -16.02 -12.66
CA ASP A 134 -8.38 -17.15 -13.51
C ASP A 134 -9.55 -17.43 -14.46
N ALA A 135 -9.33 -17.34 -15.77
CA ALA A 135 -10.39 -17.55 -16.75
C ALA A 135 -10.84 -19.01 -16.86
N TYR A 136 -9.94 -19.96 -16.57
CA TYR A 136 -10.23 -21.40 -16.63
C TYR A 136 -11.05 -21.86 -15.43
N VAL A 137 -10.73 -21.38 -14.22
CA VAL A 137 -11.48 -21.69 -13.00
C VAL A 137 -12.73 -20.81 -12.87
N GLY A 138 -12.64 -19.57 -13.34
CA GLY A 138 -13.67 -18.54 -13.16
C GLY A 138 -13.57 -17.84 -11.81
N PHE A 139 -14.68 -17.20 -11.42
CA PHE A 139 -14.74 -16.42 -10.19
C PHE A 139 -14.72 -17.28 -8.93
N GLN A 140 -13.78 -16.99 -8.04
CA GLN A 140 -13.69 -17.62 -6.73
C GLN A 140 -14.30 -16.74 -5.64
N MET A 141 -14.81 -17.37 -4.58
CA MET A 141 -15.42 -16.67 -3.45
C MET A 141 -14.48 -15.64 -2.79
N GLU A 142 -13.17 -15.93 -2.74
CA GLU A 142 -12.15 -15.00 -2.21
C GLU A 142 -12.19 -13.62 -2.92
N THR A 143 -12.45 -13.60 -4.23
CA THR A 143 -12.54 -12.34 -4.99
C THR A 143 -13.79 -11.54 -4.59
N PHE A 144 -14.94 -12.21 -4.44
CA PHE A 144 -16.17 -11.55 -4.03
C PHE A 144 -16.14 -11.06 -2.58
N GLU A 145 -15.48 -11.79 -1.69
CA GLU A 145 -15.25 -11.34 -0.32
C GLU A 145 -14.50 -10.01 -0.31
N PHE A 146 -13.43 -9.90 -1.08
CA PHE A 146 -12.68 -8.64 -1.16
C PHE A 146 -13.49 -7.52 -1.80
N VAL A 147 -14.21 -7.78 -2.90
CA VAL A 147 -15.10 -6.79 -3.54
C VAL A 147 -16.16 -6.27 -2.57
N ASN A 148 -16.74 -7.14 -1.74
CA ASN A 148 -17.73 -6.73 -0.74
C ASN A 148 -17.10 -5.90 0.39
N ILE A 149 -15.87 -6.23 0.81
CA ILE A 149 -15.11 -5.40 1.76
C ILE A 149 -14.84 -4.01 1.16
N LEU A 150 -14.45 -3.93 -0.11
CA LEU A 150 -14.24 -2.65 -0.81
C LEU A 150 -15.52 -1.82 -0.88
N ARG A 151 -16.68 -2.43 -1.15
CA ARG A 151 -17.97 -1.72 -1.15
C ARG A 151 -18.29 -1.06 0.18
N VAL A 152 -17.96 -1.71 1.30
CA VAL A 152 -18.19 -1.17 2.65
C VAL A 152 -17.21 -0.02 2.97
N HIS A 153 -15.94 -0.13 2.58
CA HIS A 153 -14.93 0.90 2.84
C HIS A 153 -14.95 2.06 1.81
N GLY A 154 -15.74 1.91 0.74
CA GLY A 154 -15.80 2.80 -0.40
C GLY A 154 -15.01 2.23 -1.57
N MET A 155 -15.71 2.00 -2.68
CA MET A 155 -15.15 1.34 -3.85
C MET A 155 -14.08 2.23 -4.52
N PRO A 156 -12.80 1.81 -4.54
CA PRO A 156 -11.78 2.49 -5.33
C PRO A 156 -11.95 2.17 -6.81
N LYS A 157 -11.07 2.70 -7.66
CA LYS A 157 -11.12 2.33 -9.08
C LYS A 157 -10.62 0.89 -9.26
N VAL A 158 -11.43 0.06 -9.93
CA VAL A 158 -11.16 -1.36 -10.12
C VAL A 158 -10.74 -1.63 -11.56
N ILE A 159 -9.68 -2.44 -11.71
CA ILE A 159 -9.23 -3.03 -12.97
C ILE A 159 -9.36 -4.54 -12.81
N GLY A 160 -9.91 -5.23 -13.81
CA GLY A 160 -9.86 -6.69 -13.83
C GLY A 160 -8.82 -7.20 -14.82
N VAL A 161 -8.15 -8.29 -14.46
CA VAL A 161 -7.15 -8.97 -15.28
C VAL A 161 -7.52 -10.44 -15.34
N LEU A 162 -7.81 -10.93 -16.55
CA LEU A 162 -8.05 -12.34 -16.83
C LEU A 162 -6.71 -13.03 -17.11
N THR A 163 -6.42 -14.11 -16.39
CA THR A 163 -5.23 -14.94 -16.57
C THR A 163 -5.61 -16.34 -17.05
N SER A 164 -4.60 -17.17 -17.34
CA SER A 164 -4.78 -18.60 -17.64
C SER A 164 -5.62 -18.89 -18.89
N LEU A 165 -5.62 -17.98 -19.88
CA LEU A 165 -6.35 -18.16 -21.14
C LEU A 165 -5.80 -19.30 -22.00
N ASP A 166 -4.56 -19.70 -21.77
CA ASP A 166 -3.87 -20.73 -22.56
C ASP A 166 -4.29 -22.16 -22.17
N MET A 167 -5.07 -22.32 -21.08
CA MET A 167 -5.60 -23.62 -20.63
C MET A 167 -6.81 -24.10 -21.44
N PHE A 168 -7.31 -23.29 -22.37
CA PHE A 168 -8.44 -23.63 -23.23
C PHE A 168 -7.96 -24.30 -24.51
N ASP A 169 -8.43 -25.53 -24.76
CA ASP A 169 -8.14 -26.25 -26.01
C ASP A 169 -8.89 -25.66 -27.21
N ASN A 170 -10.10 -25.14 -26.97
CA ASN A 170 -11.02 -24.64 -28.00
C ASN A 170 -11.12 -23.11 -28.00
N VAL A 171 -10.81 -22.48 -29.13
CA VAL A 171 -10.89 -21.01 -29.31
C VAL A 171 -12.33 -20.48 -29.16
N LYS A 172 -13.32 -21.27 -29.57
CA LYS A 172 -14.74 -20.90 -29.41
C LYS A 172 -15.15 -20.82 -27.94
N GLU A 173 -14.85 -21.86 -27.17
CA GLU A 173 -15.12 -21.91 -25.73
C GLU A 173 -14.36 -20.81 -24.98
N GLN A 174 -13.11 -20.54 -25.37
CA GLN A 174 -12.30 -19.45 -24.81
C GLN A 174 -12.98 -18.09 -25.03
N THR A 175 -13.50 -17.84 -26.24
CA THR A 175 -14.17 -16.58 -26.58
C THR A 175 -15.49 -16.43 -25.82
N GLU A 176 -16.31 -17.47 -25.79
CA GLU A 176 -17.58 -17.48 -25.07
C GLU A 176 -17.36 -17.29 -23.55
N THR A 177 -16.37 -17.97 -22.98
CA THR A 177 -16.03 -17.85 -21.56
C THR A 177 -15.49 -16.46 -21.24
N LYS A 178 -14.63 -15.90 -22.11
CA LYS A 178 -14.12 -14.53 -21.96
C LYS A 178 -15.26 -13.51 -21.97
N GLU A 179 -16.18 -13.60 -22.92
CA GLU A 179 -17.34 -12.70 -22.98
C GLU A 179 -18.24 -12.87 -21.76
N HIS A 180 -18.48 -14.10 -21.31
CA HIS A 180 -19.27 -14.38 -20.11
C HIS A 180 -18.63 -13.75 -18.86
N LEU A 181 -17.33 -13.94 -18.66
CA LEU A 181 -16.58 -13.37 -17.53
C LEU A 181 -16.52 -11.84 -17.61
N MET A 182 -16.36 -11.27 -18.81
CA MET A 182 -16.39 -9.83 -19.04
C MET A 182 -17.73 -9.22 -18.66
N ASN A 183 -18.83 -9.79 -19.15
CA ASN A 183 -20.18 -9.33 -18.84
C ASN A 183 -20.45 -9.45 -17.35
N TYR A 184 -20.11 -10.60 -16.76
CA TYR A 184 -20.28 -10.84 -15.34
C TYR A 184 -19.47 -9.86 -14.49
N PHE A 185 -18.22 -9.56 -14.85
CA PHE A 185 -17.39 -8.59 -14.13
C PHE A 185 -18.02 -7.18 -14.12
N GLN A 186 -18.55 -6.77 -15.26
CA GLN A 186 -19.18 -5.46 -15.39
C GLN A 186 -20.51 -5.36 -14.64
N THR A 187 -21.34 -6.43 -14.65
CA THR A 187 -22.63 -6.43 -13.95
C THR A 187 -22.47 -6.59 -12.45
N GLU A 188 -21.58 -7.49 -12.01
CA GLU A 188 -21.51 -7.91 -10.60
C GLU A 188 -20.44 -7.21 -9.79
N ILE A 189 -19.34 -6.73 -10.40
CA ILE A 189 -18.23 -6.12 -9.64
C ILE A 189 -18.24 -4.61 -9.79
N TYR A 190 -17.97 -4.11 -11.00
CA TYR A 190 -17.89 -2.66 -11.25
C TYR A 190 -18.21 -2.33 -12.71
N GLN A 191 -19.33 -1.64 -12.91
CA GLN A 191 -19.79 -1.23 -14.24
C GLN A 191 -18.79 -0.24 -14.87
N GLY A 192 -18.34 -0.53 -16.09
CA GLY A 192 -17.35 0.31 -16.78
C GLY A 192 -15.90 0.12 -16.33
N ALA A 193 -15.59 -0.96 -15.60
CA ALA A 193 -14.21 -1.32 -15.32
C ALA A 193 -13.44 -1.73 -16.60
N GLY A 194 -12.16 -1.37 -16.65
CA GLY A 194 -11.25 -1.87 -17.67
C GLY A 194 -10.90 -3.33 -17.38
N LEU A 195 -11.11 -4.22 -18.35
CA LEU A 195 -10.70 -5.62 -18.27
C LEU A 195 -9.56 -5.87 -19.25
N PHE A 196 -8.50 -6.51 -18.76
CA PHE A 196 -7.34 -6.89 -19.55
C PHE A 196 -7.20 -8.42 -19.57
N CYS A 197 -6.68 -8.95 -20.66
CA CYS A 197 -6.39 -10.36 -20.81
C CYS A 197 -4.88 -10.53 -20.88
N LEU A 198 -4.36 -11.43 -20.06
CA LEU A 198 -2.96 -11.83 -20.10
C LEU A 198 -2.87 -13.31 -20.49
N SER A 199 -2.05 -13.59 -21.48
CA SER A 199 -1.60 -14.95 -21.79
C SER A 199 -0.68 -15.49 -20.68
N ALA A 200 -0.34 -16.77 -20.72
CA ALA A 200 0.52 -17.38 -19.72
C ALA A 200 1.89 -16.68 -19.67
N PRO A 201 2.46 -16.55 -18.47
CA PRO A 201 3.77 -15.93 -18.32
C PRO A 201 4.86 -16.85 -18.90
N GLU A 202 5.72 -16.29 -19.75
CA GLU A 202 6.93 -16.95 -20.26
C GLU A 202 8.10 -16.62 -19.34
N PHE A 203 8.81 -17.63 -18.84
CA PHE A 203 9.94 -17.45 -17.90
C PHE A 203 9.58 -16.60 -16.66
N GLY A 204 8.34 -16.68 -16.19
CA GLY A 204 7.85 -15.96 -15.01
C GLY A 204 7.64 -14.45 -15.24
N ILE A 205 7.42 -14.04 -16.49
CA ILE A 205 7.09 -12.67 -16.90
C ILE A 205 5.99 -12.73 -17.96
N TYR A 206 5.00 -11.85 -17.88
CA TYR A 206 3.97 -11.72 -18.89
C TYR A 206 4.47 -11.07 -20.18
N GLN A 207 3.70 -11.22 -21.27
CA GLN A 207 4.07 -10.65 -22.55
C GLN A 207 4.16 -9.12 -22.48
N LYS A 208 5.26 -8.57 -23.02
CA LYS A 208 5.56 -7.12 -22.94
C LYS A 208 4.44 -6.25 -23.51
N HIS A 209 3.79 -6.71 -24.58
CA HIS A 209 2.75 -5.93 -25.26
C HIS A 209 1.47 -5.84 -24.41
N GLU A 210 1.06 -6.93 -23.75
CA GLU A 210 -0.12 -6.98 -22.89
C GLU A 210 0.08 -6.16 -21.61
N ILE A 211 1.25 -6.32 -20.99
CA ILE A 211 1.65 -5.54 -19.82
C ILE A 211 1.82 -4.07 -20.18
N GLY A 212 2.31 -3.75 -21.38
CA GLY A 212 2.40 -2.37 -21.88
C GLY A 212 1.04 -1.69 -21.99
N ASN A 213 0.02 -2.41 -22.46
CA ASN A 213 -1.36 -1.91 -22.51
C ASN A 213 -1.93 -1.68 -21.10
N LEU A 214 -1.74 -2.64 -20.20
CA LEU A 214 -2.16 -2.51 -18.80
C LEU A 214 -1.43 -1.35 -18.10
N GLY A 215 -0.12 -1.24 -18.29
CA GLY A 215 0.71 -0.19 -17.70
C GLY A 215 0.31 1.20 -18.19
N SER A 216 0.12 1.36 -19.51
CA SER A 216 -0.36 2.60 -20.10
C SER A 216 -1.73 3.01 -19.56
N PHE A 217 -2.64 2.04 -19.35
CA PHE A 217 -3.95 2.31 -18.76
C PHE A 217 -3.86 2.76 -17.29
N ILE A 218 -2.99 2.13 -16.50
CA ILE A 218 -2.73 2.51 -15.11
C ILE A 218 -2.19 3.95 -15.03
N LEU A 219 -1.26 4.33 -15.90
CA LEU A 219 -0.69 5.68 -15.92
C LEU A 219 -1.71 6.75 -16.35
N ALA A 220 -2.57 6.44 -17.31
CA ALA A 220 -3.63 7.35 -17.76
C ALA A 220 -4.76 7.50 -16.72
N MET A 221 -4.80 6.64 -15.71
CA MET A 221 -5.86 6.61 -14.72
C MET A 221 -5.87 7.89 -13.86
N LYS A 222 -7.07 8.42 -13.60
CA LYS A 222 -7.28 9.46 -12.57
C LYS A 222 -7.72 8.80 -11.27
N PHE A 223 -6.92 8.97 -10.23
CA PHE A 223 -7.25 8.56 -8.87
C PHE A 223 -8.02 9.68 -8.18
N HIS A 224 -9.12 9.32 -7.52
CA HIS A 224 -9.89 10.26 -6.71
C HIS A 224 -9.87 9.72 -5.28
N PRO A 225 -9.16 10.36 -4.33
CA PRO A 225 -9.15 9.89 -2.96
C PRO A 225 -10.55 10.00 -2.36
N LEU A 226 -10.95 8.98 -1.59
CA LEU A 226 -12.22 9.02 -0.87
C LEU A 226 -12.18 10.13 0.19
N SER A 227 -13.31 10.75 0.47
CA SER A 227 -13.42 11.86 1.44
C SER A 227 -12.85 11.50 2.81
N TRP A 228 -13.10 10.28 3.29
CA TRP A 228 -12.59 9.82 4.59
C TRP A 228 -11.07 9.60 4.59
N ARG A 229 -10.47 9.23 3.44
CA ARG A 229 -9.02 9.06 3.29
C ARG A 229 -8.30 10.40 3.22
N ALA A 230 -8.91 11.39 2.56
CA ALA A 230 -8.39 12.74 2.54
C ALA A 230 -8.44 13.41 3.92
N ALA A 231 -9.38 13.01 4.77
CA ALA A 231 -9.60 13.61 6.09
C ALA A 231 -8.77 13.00 7.24
N LEU A 232 -8.13 11.84 7.04
CA LEU A 232 -7.40 11.14 8.10
C LEU A 232 -5.93 10.97 7.71
N PRO A 233 -4.98 11.22 8.63
CA PRO A 233 -3.57 10.99 8.36
C PRO A 233 -3.29 9.49 8.45
N TYR A 234 -2.68 8.92 7.41
CA TYR A 234 -2.24 7.53 7.43
C TYR A 234 -0.92 7.37 6.68
N VAL A 235 -0.19 6.32 7.04
CA VAL A 235 1.11 6.00 6.47
C VAL A 235 1.09 4.52 6.12
N LEU A 236 1.44 4.22 4.87
CA LEU A 236 1.77 2.86 4.48
C LEU A 236 3.27 2.69 4.69
N VAL A 237 3.65 1.77 5.56
CA VAL A 237 5.05 1.55 5.94
C VAL A 237 5.73 0.74 4.84
N ASP A 238 6.81 1.29 4.30
CA ASP A 238 7.63 0.65 3.28
C ASP A 238 8.69 -0.26 3.93
N HIS A 239 9.35 0.25 4.97
CA HIS A 239 10.32 -0.50 5.75
C HIS A 239 10.34 -0.03 7.20
N PHE A 240 10.76 -0.91 8.11
CA PHE A 240 10.95 -0.58 9.51
C PHE A 240 12.33 -1.00 9.99
N VAL A 241 12.83 -0.29 10.99
CA VAL A 241 14.13 -0.55 11.60
C VAL A 241 13.94 -0.65 13.10
N ASP A 242 14.40 -1.76 13.69
CA ASP A 242 14.54 -1.88 15.13
C ASP A 242 15.79 -1.10 15.58
N VAL A 243 15.59 -0.04 16.36
CA VAL A 243 16.64 0.81 16.93
C VAL A 243 16.88 0.52 18.41
N THR A 244 16.28 -0.54 18.93
CA THR A 244 16.50 -0.98 20.31
C THR A 244 17.97 -1.26 20.57
N ARG A 245 18.48 -0.79 21.71
CA ARG A 245 19.86 -1.06 22.11
C ARG A 245 20.11 -2.58 22.19
N PRO A 246 21.14 -3.10 21.53
CA PRO A 246 21.38 -4.56 21.45
C PRO A 246 21.61 -5.19 22.82
N GLU A 247 22.17 -4.44 23.77
CA GLU A 247 22.35 -4.85 25.17
C GLU A 247 21.03 -5.26 25.84
N ARG A 248 19.93 -4.53 25.58
CA ARG A 248 18.61 -4.85 26.15
C ARG A 248 18.04 -6.13 25.56
N VAL A 249 18.22 -6.31 24.25
CA VAL A 249 17.78 -7.49 23.50
C VAL A 249 18.49 -8.75 23.98
N LEU A 250 19.78 -8.64 24.29
CA LEU A 250 20.58 -9.74 24.81
C LEU A 250 20.18 -10.13 26.24
N MET A 251 19.81 -9.16 27.07
CA MET A 251 19.37 -9.42 28.45
C MET A 251 17.96 -9.97 28.51
N ASP A 252 17.06 -9.47 27.68
CA ASP A 252 15.68 -9.93 27.59
C ASP A 252 15.20 -9.85 26.14
N ASN A 253 14.99 -11.02 25.53
CA ASN A 253 14.53 -11.09 24.15
C ASN A 253 13.08 -10.57 23.99
N SER A 254 12.29 -10.58 25.06
CA SER A 254 10.88 -10.14 25.09
C SER A 254 10.69 -8.67 25.50
N CYS A 255 11.78 -7.90 25.61
CA CYS A 255 11.71 -6.51 26.00
C CYS A 255 10.99 -5.63 24.95
N ASN A 256 10.48 -4.50 25.43
CA ASN A 256 9.89 -3.48 24.57
C ASN A 256 10.93 -2.97 23.56
N ARG A 257 10.57 -3.02 22.28
CA ARG A 257 11.40 -2.56 21.18
C ARG A 257 11.07 -1.13 20.77
N ASP A 258 12.11 -0.36 20.50
CA ASP A 258 12.01 0.97 19.90
C ASP A 258 12.13 0.79 18.37
N VAL A 259 11.06 1.05 17.64
CA VAL A 259 11.00 0.85 16.18
C VAL A 259 10.78 2.17 15.47
N VAL A 260 11.50 2.35 14.36
CA VAL A 260 11.29 3.43 13.39
C VAL A 260 10.60 2.88 12.16
N LEU A 261 9.54 3.56 11.71
CA LEU A 261 8.75 3.19 10.55
C LEU A 261 8.95 4.23 9.46
N TYR A 262 9.33 3.80 8.27
CA TYR A 262 9.50 4.66 7.11
C TYR A 262 8.36 4.45 6.13
N GLY A 263 7.86 5.54 5.57
CA GLY A 263 6.81 5.52 4.57
C GLY A 263 6.28 6.90 4.26
N TYR A 264 5.44 6.99 3.24
CA TYR A 264 4.86 8.26 2.80
C TYR A 264 3.62 8.60 3.62
N LEU A 265 3.56 9.85 4.10
CA LEU A 265 2.36 10.41 4.72
C LEU A 265 1.28 10.64 3.65
N ARG A 266 0.04 10.28 3.99
CA ARG A 266 -1.12 10.34 3.10
C ARG A 266 -2.33 10.91 3.84
N GLY A 267 -3.24 11.49 3.06
CA GLY A 267 -4.46 12.09 3.59
C GLY A 267 -4.19 13.51 4.05
N CYS A 268 -4.25 13.75 5.35
CA CYS A 268 -3.95 15.05 5.95
C CYS A 268 -2.65 15.01 6.76
N ASP A 269 -2.20 16.18 7.21
CA ASP A 269 -1.02 16.30 8.05
C ASP A 269 -1.21 15.66 9.42
N ILE A 270 -0.09 15.17 9.97
CA ILE A 270 -0.06 14.58 11.31
C ILE A 270 0.60 15.55 12.30
N SER A 271 -0.10 15.83 13.40
CA SER A 271 0.46 16.67 14.47
C SER A 271 1.54 15.93 15.26
N ARG A 272 2.63 16.62 15.61
CA ARG A 272 3.65 16.09 16.52
C ARG A 272 3.01 15.65 17.85
N GLY A 273 3.30 14.43 18.28
CA GLY A 273 2.70 13.86 19.50
C GLY A 273 1.41 13.07 19.28
N ALA A 274 0.90 12.97 18.05
CA ALA A 274 -0.33 12.24 17.75
C ALA A 274 -0.26 10.78 18.18
N LYS A 275 -1.36 10.25 18.72
CA LYS A 275 -1.51 8.82 18.95
C LYS A 275 -1.81 8.16 17.62
N VAL A 276 -1.05 7.12 17.27
CA VAL A 276 -1.26 6.37 16.03
C VAL A 276 -1.59 4.91 16.35
N PHE A 277 -2.32 4.27 15.43
CA PHE A 277 -2.74 2.88 15.53
C PHE A 277 -2.07 2.07 14.43
N LEU A 278 -1.34 1.02 14.81
CA LEU A 278 -0.71 0.11 13.87
C LEU A 278 -1.70 -0.99 13.49
N LEU A 279 -1.98 -1.11 12.20
CA LEU A 279 -2.76 -2.21 11.65
C LEU A 279 -1.84 -3.42 11.43
N ASN A 280 -2.37 -4.61 11.72
CA ASN A 280 -1.69 -5.89 11.51
C ASN A 280 -0.34 -6.05 12.23
N THR A 281 -0.31 -5.87 13.56
CA THR A 281 0.87 -6.19 14.39
C THR A 281 1.05 -7.70 14.50
N SER A 282 1.69 -8.30 13.48
CA SER A 282 2.37 -9.59 13.59
C SER A 282 3.88 -9.32 13.57
N LEU A 283 4.35 -8.51 14.53
CA LEU A 283 5.77 -8.28 14.79
C LEU A 283 6.25 -9.29 15.83
#